data_AF-Q97MY2-F1
#
_entry.id   AF-Q97MY2-F1
#
_cell.length_a   1.000
_cell.length_b   1.000
_cell.length_c   1.000
_cell.angle_alpha   90.00
_cell.angle_beta   90.00
_cell.angle_gamma   90.00
#
_symmetry.space_group_name_H-M   'P 1'
#
loop_
_entity.id
_entity.type
_entity.pdbx_description
1 polymer ?
#
loop_
_entity_poly.entity_id
_entity_poly.type
_entity_poly.pdbx_seq_one_letter_code
_entity_poly.pdbx_strand_id
1 'polypeptide(L)'
;MRNLKTSDLFSLSRILKKMNIKDELKRLAANITGTPKERKKAEKELEIDMIMLFIENISNAEQETYKFLADLSGKTPQEISEQAPKETISMIKEVFSKEGFNDFLSLASK
;
A
#
# COMPACT_ATOMS: atom_id res chain seq x y z
N MET A 1 -9.22 0.78 10.05
CA MET A 1 -7.85 1.16 10.52
C MET A 1 -7.74 2.67 10.76
N ARG A 2 -6.86 3.10 11.69
CA ARG A 2 -6.59 4.53 11.95
C ARG A 2 -6.08 5.27 10.70
N ASN A 3 -6.06 6.60 10.76
CA ASN A 3 -5.47 7.41 9.69
C ASN A 3 -3.94 7.29 9.67
N LEU A 4 -3.38 7.53 8.48
CA LEU A 4 -1.93 7.53 8.24
C LEU A 4 -1.31 8.76 8.91
N LYS A 5 -0.13 8.57 9.49
CA LYS A 5 0.67 9.63 10.14
C LYS A 5 2.11 9.61 9.62
N THR A 6 2.89 10.64 9.95
CA THR A 6 4.27 10.78 9.48
C THR A 6 5.17 9.57 9.76
N SER A 7 5.00 8.87 10.89
CA SER A 7 5.79 7.65 11.15
C SER A 7 5.50 6.52 10.15
N ASP A 8 4.25 6.44 9.67
CA ASP A 8 3.82 5.42 8.71
C ASP A 8 4.51 5.63 7.36
N LEU A 9 4.90 6.87 7.04
CA LEU A 9 5.62 7.21 5.82
C LEU A 9 6.96 6.46 5.78
N PHE A 10 7.68 6.48 6.90
CA PHE A 10 8.96 5.77 7.02
C PHE A 10 8.76 4.25 7.08
N SER A 11 7.68 3.77 7.71
CA SER A 11 7.33 2.35 7.72
C SER A 11 7.04 1.84 6.31
N LEU A 12 6.19 2.54 5.55
CA LEU A 12 5.87 2.18 4.18
C LEU A 12 7.10 2.31 3.27
N SER A 13 7.89 3.38 3.38
CA SER A 13 9.12 3.54 2.59
C SER A 13 10.10 2.38 2.80
N ARG A 14 10.25 1.88 4.03
CA ARG A 14 11.07 0.70 4.34
C ARG A 14 10.51 -0.56 3.69
N ILE A 15 9.19 -0.75 3.74
CA ILE A 15 8.50 -1.86 3.07
C ILE A 15 8.77 -1.82 1.57
N LEU A 16 8.50 -0.68 0.92
CA LEU A 16 8.72 -0.50 -0.52
C LEU A 16 10.17 -0.75 -0.93
N LYS A 17 11.12 -0.31 -0.11
CA LYS A 17 12.56 -0.56 -0.32
C LYS A 17 12.88 -2.05 -0.26
N LYS A 18 12.34 -2.78 0.72
CA LYS A 18 12.54 -4.23 0.84
C LYS A 18 11.88 -5.02 -0.29
N MET A 19 10.69 -4.60 -0.71
CA MET A 19 9.98 -5.17 -1.84
C MET A 19 10.69 -4.92 -3.17
N ASN A 20 11.56 -3.90 -3.24
CA ASN A 20 12.28 -3.50 -4.44
C ASN A 20 11.33 -3.13 -5.61
N ILE A 21 10.23 -2.42 -5.31
CA ILE A 21 9.17 -2.08 -6.27
C ILE A 21 9.07 -0.57 -6.59
N LYS A 22 10.08 0.22 -6.20
CA LYS A 22 10.03 1.69 -6.33
C LYS A 22 9.89 2.15 -7.78
N ASP A 23 10.56 1.47 -8.71
CA ASP A 23 10.57 1.89 -10.11
C ASP A 23 9.28 1.48 -10.83
N GLU A 24 8.72 0.33 -10.48
CA GLU A 24 7.42 -0.16 -10.91
C GLU A 24 6.31 0.79 -10.46
N LEU A 25 6.32 1.21 -9.19
CA LEU A 25 5.36 2.20 -8.66
C LEU A 25 5.43 3.53 -9.42
N LYS A 26 6.64 4.02 -9.72
CA LYS A 26 6.81 5.25 -10.52
C LYS A 26 6.25 5.09 -11.93
N ARG A 27 6.44 3.94 -12.56
CA ARG A 27 5.90 3.65 -13.91
C ARG A 27 4.38 3.59 -13.89
N LEU A 28 3.79 2.94 -12.89
CA LEU A 28 2.34 2.87 -12.73
C LEU A 28 1.73 4.28 -12.55
N ALA A 29 2.36 5.14 -11.74
CA ALA A 29 1.88 6.51 -11.51
C ALA A 29 2.04 7.47 -12.70
N ALA A 30 2.89 7.15 -13.70
CA ALA A 30 3.21 8.05 -14.80
C ALA A 30 2.09 8.20 -15.86
N ASN A 31 1.03 7.39 -15.81
CA ASN A 31 0.10 7.20 -16.93
C ASN A 31 -1.32 7.77 -16.78
N ILE A 32 -1.58 8.67 -15.82
CA ILE A 32 -2.94 9.25 -15.67
C ILE A 32 -3.12 10.47 -16.59
N THR A 33 -3.76 10.26 -17.75
CA THR A 33 -4.16 11.33 -18.68
C THR A 33 -5.63 11.15 -19.11
N GLY A 34 -6.26 12.21 -19.65
CA GLY A 34 -7.64 12.14 -20.17
C GLY A 34 -8.67 13.03 -19.44
N THR A 35 -9.95 12.83 -19.78
CA THR A 35 -11.11 13.53 -19.21
C THR A 35 -11.37 13.13 -17.74
N PRO A 36 -12.17 13.88 -16.95
CA PRO A 36 -12.42 13.56 -15.54
C PRO A 36 -12.96 12.14 -15.28
N LYS A 37 -13.80 11.62 -16.19
CA LYS A 37 -14.35 10.26 -16.08
C LYS A 37 -13.30 9.18 -16.40
N GLU A 38 -12.45 9.43 -17.38
CA GLU A 38 -11.33 8.54 -17.73
C GLU A 38 -10.27 8.53 -16.62
N ARG A 39 -9.96 9.70 -16.04
CA ARG A 39 -9.05 9.81 -14.89
C ARG A 39 -9.53 8.99 -13.70
N LYS A 40 -10.81 9.11 -13.32
CA LYS A 40 -11.36 8.32 -12.21
C LYS A 40 -11.29 6.81 -12.45
N LYS A 41 -11.45 6.37 -13.71
CA LYS A 41 -11.29 4.97 -14.07
C LYS A 41 -9.81 4.55 -13.98
N ALA A 42 -8.91 5.34 -14.55
CA ALA A 42 -7.47 5.10 -14.52
C ALA A 42 -6.91 5.11 -13.09
N GLU A 43 -7.37 5.99 -12.21
CA GLU A 43 -7.02 6.01 -10.78
C GLU A 43 -7.39 4.69 -10.09
N LYS A 44 -8.57 4.16 -10.37
CA LYS A 44 -9.02 2.88 -9.81
C LYS A 44 -8.22 1.69 -10.36
N GLU A 45 -7.91 1.69 -11.65
CA GLU A 45 -7.04 0.67 -12.25
C GLU A 45 -5.63 0.73 -11.63
N LEU A 46 -5.08 1.94 -11.48
CA LEU A 46 -3.81 2.17 -10.80
C LEU A 46 -3.83 1.66 -9.35
N GLU A 47 -4.88 1.95 -8.57
CA GLU A 47 -5.03 1.41 -7.21
C GLU A 47 -4.96 -0.12 -7.19
N ILE A 48 -5.64 -0.79 -8.12
CA ILE A 48 -5.63 -2.25 -8.23
C ILE A 48 -4.22 -2.76 -8.59
N ASP A 49 -3.57 -2.15 -9.57
CA ASP A 49 -2.22 -2.55 -10.00
C ASP A 49 -1.20 -2.38 -8.86
N MET A 50 -1.30 -1.29 -8.10
CA MET A 50 -0.44 -1.05 -6.94
C MET A 50 -0.68 -2.07 -5.82
N ILE A 51 -1.94 -2.44 -5.55
CA ILE A 51 -2.27 -3.50 -4.58
C ILE A 51 -1.69 -4.84 -5.03
N MET A 52 -1.84 -5.20 -6.31
CA MET A 52 -1.32 -6.45 -6.86
C MET A 52 0.21 -6.51 -6.77
N LEU A 53 0.90 -5.45 -7.20
CA LEU A 53 2.35 -5.33 -7.09
C LEU A 53 2.84 -5.47 -5.64
N PHE A 54 2.12 -4.86 -4.69
CA PHE A 54 2.44 -4.97 -3.27
C PHE A 54 2.27 -6.41 -2.77
N ILE A 55 1.18 -7.09 -3.15
CA ILE A 55 0.91 -8.49 -2.75
C ILE A 55 1.95 -9.44 -3.36
N GLU A 56 2.30 -9.29 -4.63
CA GLU A 56 3.29 -10.13 -5.32
C GLU A 56 4.67 -10.10 -4.64
N ASN A 57 5.02 -8.96 -4.04
CA ASN A 57 6.31 -8.73 -3.41
C ASN A 57 6.25 -8.77 -1.87
N ILE A 58 5.09 -9.09 -1.29
CA ILE A 58 4.84 -8.95 0.16
C ILE A 58 5.79 -9.78 1.03
N SER A 59 6.20 -10.96 0.54
CA SER A 59 7.12 -11.86 1.23
C SER A 59 8.48 -11.24 1.52
N ASN A 60 8.96 -10.33 0.65
CA ASN A 60 10.23 -9.62 0.84
C ASN A 60 10.22 -8.65 2.04
N ALA A 61 9.02 -8.27 2.50
CA ALA A 61 8.81 -7.33 3.60
C ALA A 61 7.77 -7.86 4.61
N GLU A 62 7.67 -9.18 4.76
CA GLU A 62 6.61 -9.84 5.55
C GLU A 62 6.50 -9.26 6.97
N GLN A 63 7.61 -9.25 7.72
CA GLN A 63 7.66 -8.80 9.11
C GLN A 63 7.35 -7.30 9.25
N GLU A 64 7.86 -6.47 8.34
CA GLU A 64 7.52 -5.05 8.31
C GLU A 64 6.05 -4.81 7.96
N THR A 65 5.49 -5.63 7.08
CA THR A 65 4.08 -5.53 6.69
C THR A 65 3.16 -5.88 7.84
N TYR A 66 3.47 -6.93 8.61
CA TYR A 66 2.72 -7.25 9.82
C TYR A 66 2.75 -6.13 10.83
N LYS A 67 3.93 -5.55 11.09
CA LYS A 67 4.08 -4.39 11.99
C LYS A 67 3.28 -3.19 11.52
N PHE A 68 3.34 -2.90 10.22
CA PHE A 68 2.62 -1.77 9.64
C PHE A 68 1.10 -1.92 9.75
N LEU A 69 0.57 -3.10 9.40
CA LEU A 69 -0.86 -3.38 9.49
C LEU A 69 -1.33 -3.42 10.95
N ALA A 70 -0.54 -4.03 11.85
CA ALA A 70 -0.77 -4.07 13.29
C ALA A 70 -0.92 -2.66 13.88
N ASP A 71 0.06 -1.78 13.60
CA ASP A 71 0.06 -0.38 14.04
C ASP A 71 -1.16 0.40 13.52
N LEU A 72 -1.66 0.07 12.32
CA LEU A 72 -2.83 0.72 11.72
C LEU A 72 -4.16 0.18 12.25
N SER A 73 -4.22 -1.10 12.63
CA SER A 73 -5.45 -1.74 13.10
C SER A 73 -5.58 -1.81 14.62
N GLY A 74 -4.53 -1.48 15.38
CA GLY A 74 -4.49 -1.69 16.83
C GLY A 74 -4.36 -3.18 17.20
N LYS A 75 -3.86 -4.01 16.26
CA LYS A 75 -3.50 -5.41 16.51
C LYS A 75 -2.01 -5.50 16.82
N THR A 76 -1.55 -6.67 17.25
CA THR A 76 -0.14 -7.05 17.32
C THR A 76 0.31 -7.66 15.98
N PRO A 77 1.63 -7.67 15.67
CA PRO A 77 2.13 -8.34 14.47
C PRO A 77 1.79 -9.83 14.44
N GLN A 78 1.75 -10.50 15.60
CA GLN A 78 1.40 -11.91 15.71
C GLN A 78 -0.05 -12.18 15.31
N GLU A 79 -0.98 -11.34 15.77
CA GLU A 79 -2.38 -11.42 15.34
C GLU A 79 -2.54 -11.23 13.82
N ILE A 80 -1.70 -10.40 13.19
CA ILE A 80 -1.69 -10.25 11.72
C ILE A 80 -1.11 -11.49 11.03
N SER A 81 -0.09 -12.14 11.60
CA SER A 81 0.49 -13.34 11.00
C SER A 81 -0.40 -14.59 11.13
N GLU A 82 -1.23 -14.65 12.17
CA GLU A 82 -2.08 -15.80 12.48
C GLU A 82 -3.51 -15.68 11.95
N GLN A 83 -3.93 -14.49 11.49
CA GLN A 83 -5.27 -14.30 10.92
C GLN A 83 -5.42 -14.94 9.52
N ALA A 84 -6.67 -15.07 9.07
CA ALA A 84 -6.94 -15.61 7.75
C ALA A 84 -6.31 -14.73 6.65
N PRO A 85 -5.70 -15.30 5.58
CA PRO A 85 -5.06 -14.51 4.52
C PRO A 85 -5.97 -13.47 3.87
N LYS A 86 -7.27 -13.77 3.76
CA LYS A 86 -8.28 -12.85 3.23
C LYS A 86 -8.43 -11.58 4.08
N GLU A 87 -8.26 -11.68 5.41
CA GLU A 87 -8.28 -10.51 6.30
C GLU A 87 -7.08 -9.61 6.02
N THR A 88 -5.86 -10.17 5.92
CA THR A 88 -4.64 -9.41 5.59
C THR A 88 -4.77 -8.70 4.25
N ILE A 89 -5.26 -9.39 3.22
CA ILE A 89 -5.50 -8.79 1.89
C ILE A 89 -6.55 -7.68 1.97
N SER A 90 -7.60 -7.86 2.77
CA SER A 90 -8.64 -6.84 2.94
C SER A 90 -8.09 -5.59 3.65
N MET A 91 -7.18 -5.77 4.62
CA MET A 91 -6.48 -4.66 5.26
C MET A 91 -5.59 -3.91 4.26
N ILE A 92 -4.82 -4.61 3.42
CA ILE A 92 -4.00 -3.96 2.38
C ILE A 92 -4.89 -3.12 1.45
N LYS A 93 -6.01 -3.69 0.98
CA LYS A 93 -6.98 -2.96 0.14
C LYS A 93 -7.52 -1.71 0.85
N GLU A 94 -7.90 -1.82 2.12
CA GLU A 94 -8.38 -0.69 2.90
C GLU A 94 -7.29 0.39 3.04
N VAL A 95 -6.01 0.04 3.20
CA VAL A 95 -4.92 1.03 3.21
C VAL A 95 -4.84 1.77 1.88
N PHE A 96 -4.81 1.04 0.77
CA PHE A 96 -4.61 1.61 -0.57
C PHE A 96 -5.80 2.43 -1.06
N SER A 97 -7.02 2.10 -0.62
CA SER A 97 -8.24 2.84 -0.94
C SER A 97 -8.56 3.99 0.02
N LYS A 98 -7.68 4.30 0.99
CA LYS A 98 -7.86 5.49 1.86
C LYS A 98 -7.71 6.77 1.03
N GLU A 99 -8.57 7.73 1.32
CA GLU A 99 -8.42 9.09 0.79
C GLU A 99 -7.03 9.65 1.13
N GLY A 100 -6.35 10.22 0.14
CA GLY A 100 -4.98 10.75 0.28
C GLY A 100 -3.87 9.69 0.27
N PHE A 101 -4.18 8.40 0.10
CA PHE A 101 -3.13 7.36 0.04
C PHE A 101 -2.18 7.54 -1.15
N ASN A 102 -2.68 7.97 -2.32
CA ASN A 102 -1.85 8.19 -3.51
C ASN A 102 -0.77 9.26 -3.27
N ASP A 103 -1.12 10.36 -2.62
CA ASP A 103 -0.16 11.40 -2.23
C ASP A 103 0.85 10.87 -1.21
N PHE A 104 0.35 10.12 -0.22
CA PHE A 104 1.18 9.49 0.79
C PHE A 104 2.18 8.50 0.18
N LEU A 105 1.74 7.67 -0.77
CA LEU A 105 2.57 6.70 -1.49
C LEU A 105 3.60 7.41 -2.37
N SER A 106 3.23 8.50 -3.02
CA SER A 106 4.15 9.36 -3.78
C SER A 106 5.27 9.91 -2.88
N LEU A 107 4.96 10.26 -1.63
CA LEU A 107 5.98 10.65 -0.65
C LEU A 107 6.83 9.46 -0.18
N ALA A 108 6.23 8.29 0.04
CA ALA A 108 6.91 7.11 0.57
C ALA A 108 7.88 6.46 -0.43
N SER A 109 7.58 6.60 -1.72
CA SER A 109 8.32 5.99 -2.83
C SER A 109 9.51 6.82 -3.32
N LYS A 110 9.67 8.05 -2.82
CA LYS A 110 10.91 8.85 -2.97
C LYS A 110 12.07 8.12 -2.29
#